data_AF-A0A7S3WB85-F1
#
_entry.id   AF-A0A7S3WB85-F1
#
_cell.length_a   1.000
_cell.length_b   1.000
_cell.length_c   1.000
_cell.angle_alpha   90.00
_cell.angle_beta   90.00
_cell.angle_gamma   90.00
#
_symmetry.space_group_name_H-M   'P 1'
#
loop_
_entity.id
_entity.type
_entity.pdbx_description
1 polymer ?
#
loop_
_entity_poly.entity_id
_entity_poly.type
_entity_poly.pdbx_seq_one_letter_code
_entity_poly.pdbx_strand_id
1 'polypeptide(L)'
;VRRAIVADLKNFTKDQPDYGDEFFTQGTHSDWEPVPLKRHDAIFGCWEGTISIGPTGEEEFQIIADRQQQKVYHPPQRACSLKATAIHGPDAAPKELSWQLKGAPGDVYRIEFF
;
A
#
# COMPACT_ATOMS: atom_id res chain seq x y z
N VAL A 1 22.35 -20.78 -27.76
CA VAL A 1 23.07 -21.17 -26.53
C VAL A 1 22.30 -20.60 -25.35
N ARG A 2 21.69 -21.44 -24.50
CA ARG A 2 20.87 -21.00 -23.35
C ARG A 2 21.80 -20.69 -22.17
N ARG A 3 21.67 -19.51 -21.57
CA ARG A 3 22.30 -19.19 -20.28
C ARG A 3 21.23 -19.30 -19.20
N ALA A 4 21.47 -20.15 -18.20
CA ALA A 4 20.75 -20.15 -16.94
C ALA A 4 21.64 -19.43 -15.92
N ILE A 5 21.10 -18.43 -15.22
CA ILE A 5 21.72 -17.88 -14.02
C ILE A 5 21.18 -18.73 -12.87
N VAL A 6 22.02 -19.61 -12.32
CA VAL A 6 21.78 -20.22 -11.01
C VAL A 6 22.45 -19.28 -10.01
N ALA A 7 21.67 -18.37 -9.41
CA ALA A 7 22.15 -17.58 -8.29
C ALA A 7 22.15 -18.48 -7.04
N ASP A 8 23.28 -18.49 -6.35
CA ASP A 8 23.51 -19.21 -5.10
C ASP A 8 22.55 -18.71 -4.01
N LEU A 9 21.66 -19.60 -3.56
CA LEU A 9 20.48 -19.30 -2.74
C LEU A 9 20.77 -19.41 -1.24
N LYS A 10 21.99 -19.08 -0.80
CA LYS A 10 22.39 -19.15 0.61
C LYS A 10 23.34 -18.01 0.99
N ASN A 11 22.81 -16.79 1.00
CA ASN A 11 23.20 -15.72 1.91
C ASN A 11 22.13 -14.63 1.85
N PHE A 12 20.91 -14.96 2.28
CA PHE A 12 19.95 -13.94 2.70
C PHE A 12 20.54 -13.27 3.95
N THR A 13 21.19 -12.14 3.74
CA THR A 13 21.61 -11.23 4.81
C THR A 13 20.41 -10.98 5.71
N LYS A 14 20.55 -11.30 6.99
CA LYS A 14 19.54 -11.14 8.05
C LYS A 14 19.14 -9.67 8.32
N ASP A 15 19.58 -8.74 7.47
CA ASP A 15 19.51 -7.30 7.64
C ASP A 15 18.70 -6.59 6.54
N GLN A 16 18.06 -7.30 5.61
CA GLN A 16 17.09 -6.65 4.73
C GLN A 16 15.76 -6.49 5.48
N PRO A 17 15.20 -5.27 5.56
CA PRO A 17 13.87 -5.07 6.11
C PRO A 17 12.86 -5.88 5.31
N ASP A 18 12.00 -6.60 6.01
CA ASP A 18 10.90 -7.35 5.41
C ASP A 18 9.79 -6.37 5.02
N TYR A 19 9.83 -5.91 3.77
CA TYR A 19 8.84 -4.98 3.20
C TYR A 19 7.51 -5.64 2.84
N GLY A 20 7.45 -6.97 2.84
CA GLY A 20 6.29 -7.75 2.40
C GLY A 20 6.28 -8.08 0.90
N ASP A 21 5.53 -9.12 0.57
CA ASP A 21 5.46 -9.72 -0.77
C ASP A 21 4.14 -9.40 -1.48
N GLU A 22 3.07 -9.14 -0.71
CA GLU A 22 1.74 -8.76 -1.19
C GLU A 22 1.25 -7.50 -0.48
N PHE A 23 0.63 -6.58 -1.23
CA PHE A 23 0.14 -5.32 -0.68
C PHE A 23 -1.37 -5.17 -0.88
N PHE A 24 -2.00 -4.53 0.09
CA PHE A 24 -3.43 -4.34 0.16
C PHE A 24 -3.73 -2.91 0.60
N THR A 25 -4.79 -2.32 0.09
CA THR A 25 -5.39 -1.13 0.75
C THR A 25 -6.27 -1.59 1.90
N GLN A 26 -6.26 -0.88 3.01
CA GLN A 26 -7.29 -0.97 4.05
C GLN A 26 -7.74 0.44 4.41
N GLY A 27 -9.02 0.65 4.65
CA GLY A 27 -9.53 1.99 4.87
C GLY A 27 -11.03 2.05 5.11
N THR A 28 -11.58 3.26 5.19
CA THR A 28 -13.02 3.46 5.35
C THR A 28 -13.83 2.90 4.19
N HIS A 29 -13.25 2.84 2.98
CA HIS A 29 -13.89 2.32 1.77
C HIS A 29 -14.14 0.81 1.80
N SER A 30 -13.49 0.10 2.72
CA SER A 30 -13.55 -1.35 2.87
C SER A 30 -13.84 -1.80 4.30
N ASP A 31 -14.36 -0.91 5.16
CA ASP A 31 -14.56 -1.15 6.59
C ASP A 31 -13.27 -1.64 7.31
N TRP A 32 -12.11 -1.16 6.83
CA TRP A 32 -10.76 -1.56 7.24
C TRP A 32 -10.39 -3.02 6.97
N GLU A 33 -11.13 -3.71 6.11
CA GLU A 33 -10.72 -5.02 5.61
C GLU A 33 -9.70 -4.87 4.47
N PRO A 34 -8.64 -5.70 4.43
CA PRO A 34 -7.63 -5.63 3.36
C PRO A 34 -8.19 -5.97 1.98
N VAL A 35 -8.04 -5.06 1.03
CA VAL A 35 -8.39 -5.22 -0.39
C VAL A 35 -7.11 -5.31 -1.23
N PRO A 36 -6.91 -6.38 -2.03
CA PRO A 36 -5.65 -6.64 -2.71
C PRO A 36 -5.33 -5.60 -3.78
N LEU A 37 -4.05 -5.18 -3.81
CA LEU A 37 -3.46 -4.49 -4.95
C LEU A 37 -2.96 -5.49 -5.97
N LYS A 38 -2.97 -5.11 -7.24
CA LYS A 38 -2.42 -5.90 -8.34
C LYS A 38 -1.04 -5.37 -8.71
N ARG A 39 -0.12 -6.26 -9.08
CA ARG A 39 1.15 -5.83 -9.68
C ARG A 39 0.87 -5.18 -11.03
N HIS A 40 1.49 -4.03 -11.28
CA HIS A 40 1.38 -3.35 -12.57
C HIS A 40 2.19 -4.13 -13.63
N ASP A 41 1.58 -4.43 -14.77
CA ASP A 41 2.17 -5.33 -15.79
C ASP A 41 3.49 -4.80 -16.39
N ALA A 42 3.57 -3.48 -16.59
CA ALA A 42 4.72 -2.84 -17.25
C ALA A 42 5.73 -2.14 -16.33
N ILE A 43 5.40 -1.95 -15.04
CA ILE A 43 6.21 -1.14 -14.13
C ILE A 43 6.62 -2.02 -12.96
N PHE A 44 7.86 -2.50 -13.00
CA PHE A 44 8.41 -3.35 -11.95
C PHE A 44 8.39 -2.62 -10.60
N GLY A 45 7.93 -3.31 -9.56
CA GLY A 45 7.79 -2.75 -8.21
C GLY A 45 6.49 -1.98 -7.97
N CYS A 46 5.76 -1.60 -9.03
CA CYS A 46 4.50 -0.86 -8.88
C CYS A 46 3.33 -1.82 -8.60
N TRP A 47 2.54 -1.46 -7.58
CA TRP A 47 1.27 -2.08 -7.22
C TRP A 47 0.15 -1.07 -7.44
N GLU A 48 -0.96 -1.52 -7.99
CA GLU A 48 -2.10 -0.69 -8.33
C GLU A 48 -3.44 -1.22 -7.82
N GLY A 49 -4.32 -0.29 -7.50
CA GLY A 49 -5.68 -0.56 -7.06
C GLY A 49 -6.55 0.69 -7.20
N THR A 50 -7.80 0.58 -6.78
CA THR A 50 -8.76 1.68 -6.88
C THR A 50 -9.57 1.82 -5.61
N ILE A 51 -9.86 3.06 -5.23
CA ILE A 51 -10.78 3.40 -4.13
C ILE A 51 -11.89 4.28 -4.70
N SER A 52 -13.13 3.93 -4.40
CA SER A 52 -14.31 4.73 -4.76
C SER A 52 -14.72 5.59 -3.57
N ILE A 53 -15.03 6.87 -3.80
CA ILE A 53 -15.49 7.78 -2.77
C ILE A 53 -16.94 7.50 -2.41
N GLY A 54 -17.20 7.21 -1.14
CA GLY A 54 -18.53 6.99 -0.59
C GLY A 54 -19.38 8.27 -0.45
N PRO A 55 -20.59 8.15 0.12
CA PRO A 55 -21.54 9.27 0.25
C PRO A 55 -21.05 10.45 1.10
N THR A 56 -20.05 10.24 1.96
CA THR A 56 -19.42 11.27 2.81
C THR A 56 -18.58 12.26 2.01
N GLY A 57 -18.16 11.90 0.78
CA GLY A 57 -17.26 12.71 -0.05
C GLY A 57 -15.78 12.59 0.36
N GLU A 58 -15.46 11.74 1.32
CA GLU A 58 -14.09 11.49 1.76
C GLU A 58 -13.88 10.02 2.16
N GLU A 59 -12.69 9.51 1.87
CA GLU A 59 -12.23 8.18 2.27
C GLU A 59 -10.82 8.27 2.85
N GLU A 60 -10.55 7.44 3.85
CA GLU A 60 -9.22 7.29 4.46
C GLU A 60 -8.67 5.91 4.18
N PHE A 61 -7.37 5.81 3.92
CA PHE A 61 -6.73 4.52 3.71
C PHE A 61 -5.27 4.46 4.18
N GLN A 62 -4.80 3.23 4.34
CA GLN A 62 -3.41 2.81 4.54
C GLN A 62 -3.08 1.69 3.55
N ILE A 63 -1.80 1.35 3.46
CA ILE A 63 -1.35 0.13 2.76
C ILE A 63 -0.88 -0.87 3.82
N ILE A 64 -1.30 -2.12 3.71
CA ILE A 64 -0.87 -3.21 4.60
C ILE A 64 -0.19 -4.29 3.77
N ALA A 65 0.97 -4.75 4.22
CA ALA A 65 1.73 -5.82 3.60
C ALA A 65 1.39 -7.18 4.24
N ASP A 66 1.26 -8.21 3.42
CA ASP A 66 1.02 -9.62 3.80
C ASP A 66 -0.16 -9.83 4.78
N ARG A 67 -1.09 -8.87 4.85
CA ARG A 67 -2.19 -8.82 5.83
C ARG A 67 -1.70 -8.83 7.29
N GLN A 68 -0.52 -8.28 7.54
CA GLN A 68 0.12 -8.24 8.85
C GLN A 68 0.00 -6.84 9.47
N GLN A 69 -0.61 -6.73 10.65
CA GLN A 69 -0.81 -5.44 11.34
C GLN A 69 0.49 -4.76 11.79
N GLN A 70 1.58 -5.50 11.84
CA GLN A 70 2.95 -5.00 12.07
C GLN A 70 3.66 -4.54 10.79
N LYS A 71 3.01 -4.64 9.62
CA LYS A 71 3.54 -4.23 8.32
C LYS A 71 2.58 -3.24 7.64
N VAL A 72 2.32 -2.12 8.30
CA VAL A 72 1.47 -1.05 7.79
C VAL A 72 2.34 0.09 7.27
N TYR A 73 1.96 0.62 6.11
CA TYR A 73 2.52 1.83 5.53
C TYR A 73 1.51 2.95 5.63
N HIS A 74 1.99 4.12 6.04
CA HIS A 74 1.15 5.24 6.39
C HIS A 74 1.85 6.59 6.16
N PRO A 75 1.10 7.71 6.09
CA PRO A 75 1.70 9.04 6.08
C PRO A 75 2.21 9.46 7.47
N PRO A 76 3.08 10.47 7.56
CA PRO A 76 3.60 10.97 8.84
C PRO A 76 2.55 11.68 9.70
N GLN A 77 1.39 12.05 9.12
CA GLN A 77 0.36 12.83 9.78
C GLN A 77 -1.03 12.29 9.48
N ARG A 78 -1.98 12.60 10.36
CA ARG A 78 -3.39 12.21 10.22
C ARG A 78 -4.08 12.92 9.06
N ALA A 79 -5.07 12.26 8.46
CA ALA A 79 -5.89 12.78 7.36
C ALA A 79 -5.04 13.45 6.27
N CYS A 80 -3.97 12.79 5.85
CA CYS A 80 -2.97 13.38 4.96
C CYS A 80 -3.51 13.47 3.53
N SER A 81 -3.89 14.66 3.10
CA SER A 81 -4.37 14.94 1.74
C SER A 81 -3.24 15.25 0.72
N LEU A 82 -1.98 15.21 1.17
CA LEU A 82 -0.83 15.47 0.32
C LEU A 82 -0.55 14.25 -0.57
N LYS A 83 -0.59 14.46 -1.89
CA LYS A 83 -0.29 13.42 -2.89
C LYS A 83 1.17 12.94 -2.86
N ALA A 84 2.08 13.81 -2.43
CA ALA A 84 3.51 13.52 -2.33
C ALA A 84 3.96 13.82 -0.90
N THR A 85 3.89 12.81 -0.04
CA THR A 85 4.39 12.86 1.35
C THR A 85 5.30 11.66 1.57
N ALA A 86 6.16 11.74 2.60
CA ALA A 86 6.98 10.60 2.98
C ALA A 86 6.08 9.41 3.34
N ILE A 87 6.48 8.21 2.94
CA ILE A 87 5.85 6.97 3.35
C ILE A 87 6.61 6.46 4.57
N HIS A 88 5.91 6.22 5.67
CA HIS A 88 6.45 5.58 6.88
C HIS A 88 6.06 4.09 6.88
N GLY A 89 6.79 3.30 7.68
CA GLY A 89 6.65 1.85 7.78
C GLY A 89 7.68 1.07 6.93
N PRO A 90 7.54 -0.26 6.84
CA PRO A 90 6.48 -1.07 7.45
C PRO A 90 6.65 -1.17 8.97
N ASP A 91 5.61 -0.80 9.72
CA ASP A 91 5.53 -0.97 11.17
C ASP A 91 4.07 -1.05 11.65
N ALA A 92 3.85 -1.19 12.95
CA ALA A 92 2.51 -1.14 13.51
C ALA A 92 2.05 0.32 13.61
N ALA A 93 1.00 0.67 12.87
CA ALA A 93 0.47 2.03 12.81
C ALA A 93 -1.01 2.07 13.20
N PRO A 94 -1.45 3.08 13.95
CA PRO A 94 -2.86 3.26 14.28
C PRO A 94 -3.62 3.82 13.07
N LYS A 95 -4.92 3.56 12.99
CA LYS A 95 -5.77 3.90 11.83
C LYS A 95 -5.84 5.39 11.53
N GLU A 96 -5.65 6.25 12.52
CA GLU A 96 -5.66 7.70 12.37
C GLU A 96 -4.51 8.22 11.50
N LEU A 97 -3.43 7.45 11.34
CA LEU A 97 -2.36 7.76 10.39
C LEU A 97 -2.76 7.24 9.00
N SER A 98 -3.64 7.96 8.34
CA SER A 98 -4.21 7.58 7.05
C SER A 98 -4.01 8.67 6.00
N TRP A 99 -3.89 8.26 4.74
CA TRP A 99 -4.05 9.18 3.62
C TRP A 99 -5.54 9.47 3.45
N GLN A 100 -5.87 10.72 3.13
CA GLN A 100 -7.25 11.16 2.93
C GLN A 100 -7.49 11.51 1.46
N LEU A 101 -8.50 10.88 0.88
CA LEU A 101 -9.04 11.19 -0.44
C LEU A 101 -10.30 12.04 -0.25
N LYS A 102 -10.47 13.06 -1.09
CA LYS A 102 -11.69 13.90 -1.13
C LYS A 102 -12.16 14.06 -2.56
N GLY A 103 -13.44 13.81 -2.80
CA GLY A 103 -14.06 13.87 -4.11
C GLY A 103 -15.58 13.89 -4.02
N ALA A 104 -16.25 13.91 -5.17
CA ALA A 104 -17.69 13.70 -5.21
C ALA A 104 -18.01 12.21 -4.95
N PRO A 105 -19.16 11.90 -4.32
CA PRO A 105 -19.61 10.51 -4.22
C PRO A 105 -19.63 9.81 -5.59
N GLY A 106 -18.98 8.66 -5.67
CA GLY A 106 -18.80 7.90 -6.91
C GLY A 106 -17.52 8.20 -7.69
N ASP A 107 -16.74 9.22 -7.31
CA ASP A 107 -15.40 9.42 -7.87
C ASP A 107 -14.52 8.20 -7.56
N VAL A 108 -13.66 7.83 -8.52
CA VAL A 108 -12.73 6.70 -8.38
C VAL A 108 -11.30 7.18 -8.48
N TYR A 109 -10.51 6.88 -7.46
CA TYR A 109 -9.09 7.21 -7.38
C TYR A 109 -8.27 5.96 -7.65
N ARG A 110 -7.25 6.09 -8.52
CA ARG A 110 -6.21 5.06 -8.69
C ARG A 110 -5.14 5.25 -7.62
N ILE A 111 -4.78 4.16 -6.96
CA ILE A 111 -3.69 4.08 -5.99
C ILE A 111 -2.53 3.36 -6.66
N GLU A 112 -1.34 3.95 -6.58
CA GLU A 112 -0.08 3.38 -7.05
C GLU A 112 0.91 3.36 -5.88
N PHE A 113 1.53 2.22 -5.63
CA PHE A 113 2.47 2.01 -4.53
C PHE A 113 3.75 1.36 -5.08
N PHE A 114 4.92 1.87 -4.70
CA PHE A 114 6.24 1.54 -5.26
C PHE A 114 7.21 1.03 -4.19
#